data_AF-A0A5B7H6Q3-F1
#
_entry.id   AF-A0A5B7H6Q3-F1
#
_cell.length_a   1.000
_cell.length_b   1.000
_cell.length_c   1.000
_cell.angle_alpha   90.00
_cell.angle_beta   90.00
_cell.angle_gamma   90.00
#
_symmetry.space_group_name_H-M   'P 1'
#
loop_
_entity.id
_entity.type
_entity.pdbx_description
1 polymer ?
#
loop_
_entity_poly.entity_id
_entity_poly.type
_entity_poly.pdbx_seq_one_letter_code
_entity_poly.pdbx_strand_id
1 'polypeptide(L)'
;MGLAMTWSSGGRACLVTVAVVAALVLSSTGVLAARISRHLSPRVVTTKYGSLRGQIVNLGTRGLGDAEVFLSVPYASPPIGNLRFMPPNSPSPWRDVKVVDHLGPVCPQRLPDIRNHTEALTKMSQGRYQYLRRLLPYLKNQSEDCLYLNIYTPYEGEPHTPFLLEGLGRQFCSQASTGVCPARRSHHSV
;
A
#
# COMPACT_ATOMS: atom_id res chain seq x y z
N MET A 1 -20.44 -7.90 74.61
CA MET A 1 -21.08 -6.71 74.01
C MET A 1 -20.78 -6.76 72.52
N GLY A 2 -21.71 -7.28 71.72
CA GLY A 2 -21.54 -7.51 70.28
C GLY A 2 -22.15 -6.39 69.45
N LEU A 3 -21.43 -5.90 68.44
CA LEU A 3 -21.92 -4.97 67.43
C LEU A 3 -22.60 -5.77 66.32
N ALA A 4 -23.91 -5.57 66.16
CA ALA A 4 -24.70 -6.08 65.04
C ALA A 4 -24.57 -5.15 63.83
N MET A 5 -24.14 -5.71 62.71
CA MET A 5 -24.16 -5.06 61.39
C MET A 5 -25.58 -5.11 60.82
N THR A 6 -26.17 -3.94 60.53
CA THR A 6 -27.46 -3.83 59.84
C THR A 6 -27.24 -3.77 58.33
N TRP A 7 -27.83 -4.71 57.59
CA TRP A 7 -27.80 -4.80 56.13
C TRP A 7 -28.85 -3.83 55.52
N SER A 8 -28.39 -2.86 54.72
CA SER A 8 -29.23 -1.85 54.05
C SER A 8 -29.68 -2.33 52.65
N SER A 9 -30.95 -2.10 52.34
CA SER A 9 -31.73 -2.54 51.18
C SER A 9 -31.31 -1.89 49.84
N GLY A 10 -30.08 -2.11 49.37
CA GLY A 10 -29.51 -1.45 48.18
C GLY A 10 -29.53 -2.24 46.85
N GLY A 11 -30.13 -3.43 46.80
CA GLY A 11 -29.92 -4.38 45.68
C GLY A 11 -30.56 -4.00 44.34
N ARG A 12 -31.72 -3.32 44.34
CA ARG A 12 -32.49 -3.06 43.11
C ARG A 12 -31.99 -1.83 42.33
N ALA A 13 -31.58 -0.78 43.04
CA ALA A 13 -31.05 0.44 42.41
C ALA A 13 -29.68 0.19 41.74
N CYS A 14 -28.85 -0.67 42.32
CA CYS A 14 -27.53 -1.01 41.78
C CYS A 14 -27.61 -1.84 40.49
N LEU A 15 -28.60 -2.74 40.37
CA LEU A 15 -28.79 -3.53 39.16
C LEU A 15 -29.30 -2.69 37.97
N VAL A 16 -30.15 -1.70 38.24
CA VAL A 16 -30.67 -0.79 37.20
C VAL A 16 -29.57 0.14 36.68
N THR A 17 -28.71 0.67 37.55
CA THR A 17 -27.60 1.54 37.13
C THR A 17 -26.56 0.78 36.32
N VAL A 18 -26.21 -0.46 36.71
CA VAL A 18 -25.28 -1.30 35.95
C VAL A 18 -25.83 -1.64 34.56
N ALA A 19 -27.12 -1.93 34.45
CA ALA A 19 -27.75 -2.24 33.15
C ALA A 19 -27.78 -1.03 32.21
N VAL A 20 -28.05 0.17 32.71
CA VAL A 20 -28.06 1.41 31.92
C VAL A 20 -26.65 1.79 31.44
N VAL A 21 -25.63 1.63 32.30
CA VAL A 21 -24.23 1.87 31.92
C VAL A 21 -23.77 0.85 30.87
N ALA A 22 -24.12 -0.43 31.01
CA ALA A 22 -23.79 -1.45 30.01
C ALA A 22 -24.44 -1.15 28.64
N ALA A 23 -25.71 -0.73 28.63
CA ALA A 23 -26.42 -0.35 27.40
C ALA A 23 -25.82 0.88 26.71
N LEU A 24 -25.35 1.88 27.47
CA LEU A 24 -24.67 3.06 26.95
C LEU A 24 -23.24 2.76 26.44
N VAL A 25 -22.54 1.80 27.05
CA VAL A 25 -21.24 1.34 26.55
C VAL A 25 -21.41 0.55 25.25
N LEU A 26 -22.44 -0.30 25.16
CA LEU A 26 -22.74 -1.07 23.94
C LEU A 26 -23.10 -0.19 22.74
N SER A 27 -23.81 0.94 22.94
CA SER A 27 -24.15 1.87 21.86
C SER A 27 -22.95 2.68 21.34
N SER A 28 -21.88 2.83 22.14
CA SER A 28 -20.65 3.54 21.74
C SER A 28 -19.67 2.72 20.90
N THR A 29 -19.86 1.39 20.80
CA THR A 29 -18.95 0.49 20.06
C THR A 29 -19.32 0.32 18.58
N GLY A 30 -20.32 1.04 18.09
CA GLY A 30 -20.66 1.13 16.67
C GLY A 30 -19.68 2.01 15.89
N VAL A 31 -18.37 1.75 15.99
CA VAL A 31 -17.42 2.30 15.01
C VAL A 31 -17.71 1.59 13.70
N LEU A 32 -18.49 2.25 12.83
CA LEU A 32 -18.68 1.85 11.46
C LEU A 32 -17.29 1.88 10.80
N ALA A 33 -16.63 0.71 10.75
CA ALA A 33 -15.45 0.54 9.93
C ALA A 33 -15.90 0.76 8.48
N ALA A 34 -15.76 1.99 8.00
CA ALA A 34 -15.93 2.30 6.60
C ALA A 34 -14.99 1.37 5.84
N ARG A 35 -15.54 0.35 5.19
CA ARG A 35 -14.76 -0.49 4.29
C ARG A 35 -14.32 0.42 3.16
N ILE A 36 -13.04 0.79 3.16
CA ILE A 36 -12.40 1.32 1.96
C ILE A 36 -12.52 0.19 0.94
N SER A 37 -13.49 0.28 0.04
CA SER A 37 -13.57 -0.60 -1.12
C SER A 37 -12.38 -0.27 -2.01
N ARG A 38 -11.26 -0.99 -1.80
CA ARG A 38 -10.18 -1.05 -2.79
C ARG A 38 -10.80 -1.61 -4.05
N HIS A 39 -10.83 -0.81 -5.12
CA HIS A 39 -11.41 -1.24 -6.38
C HIS A 39 -10.43 -2.20 -7.05
N LEU A 40 -10.43 -3.45 -6.59
CA LEU A 40 -9.66 -4.53 -7.18
C LEU A 40 -10.00 -4.61 -8.67
N SER A 41 -8.97 -4.86 -9.48
CA SER A 41 -9.21 -5.09 -10.90
C SER A 41 -10.04 -6.37 -11.07
N PRO A 42 -11.07 -6.36 -11.94
CA PRO A 42 -11.78 -7.58 -12.29
C PRO A 42 -10.86 -8.56 -13.03
N ARG A 43 -9.82 -8.05 -13.71
CA ARG A 43 -8.88 -8.86 -14.49
C ARG A 43 -7.86 -9.56 -13.58
N VAL A 44 -7.62 -10.83 -13.87
CA VAL A 44 -6.48 -11.60 -13.34
C VAL A 44 -5.46 -11.77 -14.45
N VAL A 45 -4.21 -11.45 -14.17
CA VAL A 45 -3.10 -11.58 -15.12
C VAL A 45 -2.23 -12.76 -14.71
N THR A 46 -2.10 -13.73 -15.61
CA THR A 46 -1.25 -14.91 -15.38
C THR A 46 0.18 -14.62 -15.82
N THR A 47 1.15 -14.88 -14.94
CA THR A 47 2.59 -14.80 -15.24
C THR A 47 3.22 -16.19 -15.21
N LYS A 48 4.50 -16.30 -15.62
CA LYS A 48 5.27 -17.56 -15.51
C LYS A 48 5.38 -18.13 -14.09
N TYR A 49 5.23 -17.30 -13.07
CA TYR A 49 5.40 -17.70 -11.67
C TYR A 49 4.07 -17.83 -10.91
N GLY A 50 2.96 -17.37 -11.49
CA GLY A 50 1.65 -17.44 -10.87
C GLY A 50 0.74 -16.29 -11.29
N SER A 51 -0.48 -16.32 -10.79
CA SER A 51 -1.54 -15.36 -11.16
C SER A 51 -1.54 -14.14 -10.23
N LEU A 52 -1.83 -12.97 -10.79
CA LEU A 52 -1.82 -11.68 -10.11
C LEU A 52 -3.15 -10.95 -10.29
N ARG A 53 -3.57 -10.22 -9.26
CA ARG A 53 -4.69 -9.26 -9.32
C ARG A 53 -4.25 -7.91 -8.78
N GLY A 54 -4.31 -6.89 -9.64
CA GLY A 54 -4.02 -5.50 -9.29
C GLY A 54 -5.25 -4.74 -8.79
N GLN A 55 -5.14 -3.42 -8.77
CA GLN A 55 -6.21 -2.49 -8.43
C GLN A 55 -6.35 -1.39 -9.49
N ILE A 56 -7.57 -0.88 -9.66
CA ILE A 56 -7.83 0.28 -10.51
C ILE A 56 -7.71 1.54 -9.65
N VAL A 57 -6.91 2.50 -10.11
CA VAL A 57 -6.65 3.77 -9.43
C VAL A 57 -7.01 4.91 -10.36
N ASN A 58 -7.86 5.81 -9.89
CA ASN A 58 -8.10 7.08 -10.56
C ASN A 58 -6.91 8.03 -10.27
N LEU A 59 -6.24 8.49 -11.33
CA LEU A 59 -5.05 9.33 -11.20
C LEU A 59 -5.36 10.80 -10.93
N GLY A 60 -6.63 11.21 -10.91
CA GLY A 60 -7.12 12.54 -10.52
C GLY A 60 -6.59 13.71 -11.34
N THR A 61 -5.82 13.45 -12.40
CA THR A 61 -5.12 14.46 -13.19
C THR A 61 -5.87 14.68 -14.50
N ARG A 62 -6.16 15.94 -14.84
CA ARG A 62 -6.87 16.28 -16.09
C ARG A 62 -6.12 15.69 -17.29
N GLY A 63 -6.79 14.81 -18.04
CA GLY A 63 -6.26 14.17 -19.24
C GLY A 63 -5.57 12.81 -19.02
N LEU A 64 -5.47 12.31 -17.79
CA LEU A 64 -5.09 10.92 -17.53
C LEU A 64 -6.33 10.11 -17.14
N GLY A 65 -6.58 9.03 -17.87
CA GLY A 65 -7.59 8.04 -17.51
C GLY A 65 -7.21 7.25 -16.26
N ASP A 66 -8.08 6.33 -15.86
CA ASP A 66 -7.78 5.39 -14.79
C ASP A 66 -6.58 4.52 -15.15
N ALA A 67 -5.87 4.02 -14.15
CA ALA A 67 -4.77 3.09 -14.32
C ALA A 67 -5.03 1.79 -13.57
N GLU A 68 -4.74 0.67 -14.22
CA GLU A 68 -4.61 -0.62 -13.55
C GLU A 68 -3.18 -0.71 -12.99
N VAL A 69 -3.08 -0.93 -11.69
CA VAL A 69 -1.83 -0.88 -10.93
C VAL A 69 -1.58 -2.22 -10.25
N PHE A 70 -0.38 -2.75 -10.43
CA PHE A 70 0.13 -3.93 -9.75
C PHE A 70 1.33 -3.53 -8.89
N LEU A 71 1.14 -3.51 -7.57
CA LEU A 71 2.16 -3.08 -6.61
C LEU A 71 2.85 -4.29 -5.99
N SER A 72 4.17 -4.22 -5.92
CA SER A 72 5.01 -5.22 -5.25
C SER A 72 4.95 -6.62 -5.86
N VAL A 73 5.04 -6.69 -7.20
CA VAL A 73 5.15 -7.96 -7.92
C VAL A 73 6.57 -8.54 -7.72
N PRO A 74 6.72 -9.74 -7.13
CA PRO A 74 8.04 -10.34 -6.92
C PRO A 74 8.67 -10.72 -8.25
N TYR A 75 9.90 -10.28 -8.49
CA TYR A 75 10.65 -10.63 -9.71
C TYR A 75 11.90 -11.46 -9.44
N ALA A 76 12.29 -11.60 -8.17
CA ALA A 76 13.42 -12.41 -7.71
C ALA A 76 13.15 -13.00 -6.32
N SER A 77 13.89 -14.04 -5.95
CA SER A 77 13.91 -14.55 -4.59
C SER A 77 14.64 -13.58 -3.65
N PRO A 78 14.24 -13.48 -2.37
CA PRO A 78 14.87 -12.55 -1.42
C PRO A 78 16.37 -12.84 -1.24
N PRO A 79 17.27 -11.85 -1.35
CA PRO A 79 18.71 -12.03 -1.21
C PRO A 79 19.14 -12.06 0.27
N ILE A 80 18.49 -12.90 1.08
CA ILE A 80 18.71 -13.00 2.53
C ILE A 80 19.65 -14.16 2.89
N GLY A 81 20.36 -14.02 4.01
CA GLY A 81 21.27 -15.06 4.51
C GLY A 81 22.37 -15.39 3.50
N ASN A 82 22.48 -16.66 3.10
CA ASN A 82 23.51 -17.13 2.16
C ASN A 82 23.35 -16.58 0.74
N LEU A 83 22.20 -16.02 0.39
CA LEU A 83 21.96 -15.38 -0.92
C LEU A 83 22.39 -13.91 -0.94
N ARG A 84 22.82 -13.36 0.20
CA ARG A 84 23.27 -11.97 0.27
C ARG A 84 24.52 -11.78 -0.59
N PHE A 85 24.52 -10.74 -1.40
CA PHE A 85 25.58 -10.42 -2.38
C PHE A 85 25.71 -11.41 -3.55
N MET A 86 24.82 -12.41 -3.65
CA MET A 86 24.73 -13.25 -4.84
C MET A 86 23.85 -12.58 -5.91
N PRO A 87 24.01 -12.97 -7.18
CA PRO A 87 23.05 -12.59 -8.22
C PRO A 87 21.61 -12.99 -7.85
N PRO A 88 20.60 -12.19 -8.24
CA PRO A 88 19.21 -12.49 -7.94
C PRO A 88 18.76 -13.78 -8.63
N ASN A 89 18.17 -14.68 -7.85
CA ASN A 89 17.57 -15.91 -8.35
C ASN A 89 16.10 -15.69 -8.73
N SER A 90 15.55 -16.54 -9.60
CA SER A 90 14.12 -16.51 -9.91
C SER A 90 13.26 -16.64 -8.65
N PRO A 91 12.09 -15.98 -8.57
CA PRO A 91 11.17 -16.14 -7.46
C PRO A 91 10.56 -17.54 -7.47
N SER A 92 10.16 -18.01 -6.30
CA SER A 92 9.37 -19.25 -6.19
C SER A 92 7.98 -19.05 -6.79
N PRO A 93 7.47 -20.01 -7.58
CA PRO A 93 6.12 -19.92 -8.11
C PRO A 93 5.09 -20.03 -6.98
N TRP A 94 3.92 -19.42 -7.18
CA TRP A 94 2.80 -19.45 -6.24
C TRP A 94 1.54 -19.99 -6.93
N ARG A 95 0.67 -20.67 -6.17
CA ARG A 95 -0.51 -21.37 -6.70
C ARG A 95 -1.74 -20.47 -6.82
N ASP A 96 -2.02 -19.68 -5.80
CA ASP A 96 -3.23 -18.87 -5.71
C ASP A 96 -3.08 -17.51 -6.40
N VAL A 97 -4.20 -16.80 -6.64
CA VAL A 97 -4.11 -15.43 -7.18
C VAL A 97 -3.54 -14.49 -6.12
N LYS A 98 -2.34 -13.94 -6.37
CA LYS A 98 -1.72 -12.97 -5.47
C LYS A 98 -2.27 -11.57 -5.72
N VAL A 99 -2.84 -10.97 -4.68
CA VAL A 99 -3.30 -9.58 -4.72
C VAL A 99 -2.10 -8.65 -4.52
N VAL A 100 -1.88 -7.76 -5.48
CA VAL A 100 -0.71 -6.86 -5.57
C VAL A 100 -1.20 -5.41 -5.53
N ASP A 101 -1.69 -5.00 -4.36
CA ASP A 101 -2.42 -3.75 -4.13
C ASP A 101 -1.73 -2.79 -3.13
N HIS A 102 -0.55 -3.16 -2.63
CA HIS A 102 0.20 -2.37 -1.66
C HIS A 102 1.69 -2.32 -2.00
N LEU A 103 2.34 -1.22 -1.61
CA LEU A 103 3.79 -1.07 -1.70
C LEU A 103 4.49 -1.95 -0.65
N GLY A 104 5.50 -2.67 -1.10
CA GLY A 104 6.37 -3.50 -0.29
C GLY A 104 7.48 -2.67 0.35
N PRO A 105 8.35 -3.33 1.13
CA PRO A 105 9.49 -2.66 1.73
C PRO A 105 10.50 -2.23 0.67
N VAL A 106 11.18 -1.11 0.94
CA VAL A 106 12.34 -0.67 0.16
C VAL A 106 13.60 -1.39 0.61
N CYS A 107 14.61 -1.44 -0.25
CA CYS A 107 15.88 -2.05 0.12
C CYS A 107 16.61 -1.26 1.22
N PRO A 108 17.45 -1.92 2.03
CA PRO A 108 18.13 -1.26 3.13
C PRO A 108 19.07 -0.17 2.63
N GLN A 109 18.88 1.05 3.11
CA GLN A 109 19.65 2.23 2.74
C GLN A 109 19.81 3.17 3.95
N ARG A 110 20.97 3.83 4.04
CA ARG A 110 21.20 4.85 5.06
C ARG A 110 20.50 6.14 4.65
N LEU A 111 19.39 6.45 5.31
CA LEU A 111 18.67 7.71 5.12
C LEU A 111 19.35 8.82 5.95
N PRO A 112 19.54 10.03 5.40
CA PRO A 112 20.09 11.13 6.17
C PRO A 112 19.05 11.63 7.20
N ASP A 113 19.53 12.08 8.36
CA ASP A 113 18.66 12.69 9.37
C ASP A 113 18.20 14.07 8.89
N ILE A 114 16.88 14.28 8.89
CA ILE A 114 16.26 15.56 8.54
C ILE A 114 15.30 16.07 9.63
N ARG A 115 15.37 15.51 10.84
CA ARG A 115 14.52 15.95 11.98
C ARG A 115 14.73 17.43 12.27
N ASN A 116 15.98 17.90 12.18
CA ASN A 116 16.34 19.30 12.32
C ASN A 116 16.53 19.95 10.94
N HIS A 117 15.64 20.88 10.59
CA HIS A 117 15.68 21.57 9.31
C HIS A 117 16.95 22.40 9.10
N THR A 118 17.36 23.17 10.12
CA THR A 118 18.56 24.02 10.05
C THR A 118 19.81 23.18 9.84
N GLU A 119 19.97 22.09 10.61
CA GLU A 119 21.11 21.18 10.45
C GLU A 119 21.08 20.48 9.09
N ALA A 120 19.91 20.01 8.65
CA ALA A 120 19.76 19.39 7.33
C ALA A 120 20.21 20.33 6.20
N LEU A 121 19.86 21.62 6.27
CA LEU A 121 20.23 22.60 5.24
C LEU A 121 21.71 22.96 5.21
N THR A 122 22.47 22.71 6.29
CA THR A 122 23.93 22.78 6.22
C THR A 122 24.53 21.66 5.36
N LYS A 123 23.84 20.51 5.26
CA LYS A 123 24.28 19.30 4.57
C LYS A 123 23.66 19.12 3.18
N MET A 124 22.54 19.80 2.87
CA MET A 124 21.84 19.67 1.59
C MET A 124 21.07 20.92 1.17
N SER A 125 20.80 21.06 -0.13
CA SER A 125 19.98 22.17 -0.64
C SER A 125 18.50 22.06 -0.20
N GLN A 126 17.81 23.20 -0.20
CA GLN A 126 16.37 23.27 0.13
C GLN A 126 15.52 22.36 -0.76
N GLY A 127 15.81 22.30 -2.07
CA GLY A 127 15.10 21.42 -2.99
C GLY A 127 15.29 19.93 -2.67
N ARG A 128 16.51 19.53 -2.32
CA ARG A 128 16.81 18.16 -1.90
C ARG A 128 16.13 17.81 -0.57
N TYR A 129 16.13 18.73 0.40
CA TYR A 129 15.41 18.54 1.65
C TYR A 129 13.92 18.33 1.42
N GLN A 130 13.27 19.19 0.62
CA GLN A 130 11.84 19.07 0.33
C GLN A 130 11.50 17.78 -0.43
N TYR A 131 12.33 17.38 -1.38
CA TYR A 131 12.19 16.12 -2.10
C TYR A 131 12.27 14.92 -1.14
N LEU A 132 13.31 14.86 -0.32
CA LEU A 132 13.49 13.77 0.63
C LEU A 132 12.37 13.75 1.67
N ARG A 133 11.94 14.91 2.19
CA ARG A 133 10.83 15.00 3.14
C ARG A 133 9.54 14.39 2.61
N ARG A 134 9.28 14.54 1.30
CA ARG A 134 8.12 13.93 0.62
C ARG A 134 8.24 12.41 0.49
N LEU A 135 9.46 11.91 0.28
CA LEU A 135 9.70 10.48 0.08
C LEU A 135 9.84 9.67 1.36
N LEU A 136 10.30 10.28 2.46
CA LEU A 136 10.59 9.57 3.70
C LEU A 136 9.51 8.60 4.20
N PRO A 137 8.20 8.92 4.14
CA PRO A 137 7.16 7.96 4.55
C PRO A 137 7.26 6.62 3.81
N TYR A 138 7.65 6.64 2.54
CA TYR A 138 7.79 5.45 1.69
C TYR A 138 9.14 4.74 1.86
N LEU A 139 10.16 5.42 2.41
CA LEU A 139 11.51 4.87 2.60
C LEU A 139 11.75 4.27 3.99
N LYS A 140 10.80 4.43 4.92
CA LYS A 140 10.93 3.97 6.32
C LYS A 140 10.86 2.45 6.45
N ASN A 141 10.00 1.80 5.68
CA ASN A 141 9.84 0.35 5.72
C ASN A 141 10.94 -0.32 4.90
N GLN A 142 12.03 -0.73 5.55
CA GLN A 142 13.19 -1.35 4.91
C GLN A 142 13.30 -2.84 5.23
N SER A 143 13.65 -3.64 4.23
CA SER A 143 13.90 -5.08 4.36
C SER A 143 14.91 -5.52 3.31
N GLU A 144 15.74 -6.53 3.60
CA GLU A 144 16.56 -7.21 2.58
C GLU A 144 15.67 -7.95 1.55
N ASP A 145 14.47 -8.37 1.96
CA ASP A 145 13.43 -8.82 1.04
C ASP A 145 12.71 -7.60 0.42
N CYS A 146 13.30 -7.04 -0.64
CA CYS A 146 12.82 -5.83 -1.32
C CYS A 146 12.76 -5.95 -2.85
N LEU A 147 12.97 -7.14 -3.42
CA LEU A 147 13.07 -7.35 -4.87
C LEU A 147 11.69 -7.46 -5.54
N TYR A 148 10.99 -6.33 -5.58
CA TYR A 148 9.65 -6.20 -6.12
C TYR A 148 9.55 -5.08 -7.18
N LEU A 149 8.60 -5.24 -8.11
CA LEU A 149 8.27 -4.26 -9.14
C LEU A 149 6.89 -3.65 -8.90
N ASN A 150 6.76 -2.37 -9.24
CA ASN A 150 5.48 -1.70 -9.38
C ASN A 150 5.21 -1.45 -10.86
N ILE A 151 4.05 -1.90 -11.35
CA ILE A 151 3.66 -1.86 -12.75
C ILE A 151 2.38 -1.05 -12.87
N TYR A 152 2.40 -0.06 -13.77
CA TYR A 152 1.26 0.81 -14.05
C TYR A 152 0.89 0.68 -15.52
N THR A 153 -0.37 0.41 -15.79
CA THR A 153 -0.92 0.31 -17.14
C THR A 153 -2.17 1.17 -17.25
N PRO A 154 -2.40 1.87 -18.38
CA PRO A 154 -3.67 2.55 -18.59
C PRO A 154 -4.83 1.54 -18.50
N TYR A 155 -5.91 1.93 -17.83
CA TYR A 155 -7.14 1.15 -17.77
C TYR A 155 -8.11 1.65 -18.83
N GLU A 156 -8.29 0.85 -19.86
CA GLU A 156 -9.33 1.02 -20.88
C GLU A 156 -10.48 0.10 -20.44
N GLY A 157 -11.62 0.67 -20.02
CA GLY A 157 -12.76 -0.10 -19.52
C GLY A 157 -13.28 -1.16 -20.52
N GLU A 158 -13.75 -2.29 -19.98
CA GLU A 158 -14.27 -3.53 -20.61
C GLU A 158 -13.40 -4.24 -21.69
N PRO A 159 -13.25 -5.57 -21.63
CA PRO A 159 -12.43 -6.34 -22.55
C PRO A 159 -13.22 -6.67 -23.83
N HIS A 160 -13.10 -5.84 -24.85
CA HIS A 160 -13.49 -6.24 -26.20
C HIS A 160 -12.28 -6.86 -26.92
N THR A 161 -12.41 -8.17 -27.17
CA THR A 161 -11.70 -9.03 -28.16
C THR A 161 -10.21 -9.32 -27.94
N PRO A 162 -9.70 -10.45 -28.47
CA PRO A 162 -8.31 -10.86 -28.26
C PRO A 162 -7.40 -9.84 -28.90
N PHE A 163 -6.48 -9.30 -28.10
CA PHE A 163 -5.49 -8.33 -28.53
C PHE A 163 -4.57 -8.95 -29.59
N LEU A 164 -4.88 -8.74 -30.86
CA LEU A 164 -3.92 -8.91 -31.96
C LEU A 164 -2.81 -7.89 -31.77
N LEU A 165 -1.60 -8.41 -31.59
CA LEU A 165 -0.36 -7.68 -31.40
C LEU A 165 0.04 -6.96 -32.71
N GLU A 166 -0.61 -5.85 -33.03
CA GLU A 166 -0.08 -4.89 -34.01
C GLU A 166 -0.28 -3.44 -33.52
N GLY A 167 0.84 -2.72 -33.41
CA GLY A 167 0.84 -1.32 -33.81
C GLY A 167 0.85 -0.20 -32.75
N LEU A 168 0.87 -0.48 -31.43
CA LEU A 168 1.07 0.59 -30.44
C LEU A 168 2.15 0.19 -29.44
N GLY A 169 3.27 0.93 -29.44
CA GLY A 169 4.27 0.88 -28.39
C GLY A 169 3.62 1.21 -27.05
N ARG A 170 3.10 0.19 -26.37
CA ARG A 170 2.39 0.34 -25.10
C ARG A 170 3.36 0.88 -24.06
N GLN A 171 3.04 2.06 -23.54
CA GLN A 171 3.79 2.80 -22.53
C GLN A 171 3.69 2.07 -21.18
N PHE A 172 4.39 0.96 -21.02
CA PHE A 172 4.55 0.30 -19.73
C PHE A 172 5.60 1.06 -18.92
N CYS A 173 5.25 1.48 -17.70
CA CYS A 173 6.22 1.98 -16.75
C CYS A 173 6.39 0.95 -15.64
N SER A 174 7.57 0.31 -15.59
CA SER A 174 8.00 -0.52 -14.47
C SER A 174 8.97 0.28 -13.60
N GLN A 175 8.74 0.27 -12.29
CA GLN A 175 9.60 0.98 -11.34
C GLN A 175 9.97 0.07 -10.18
N ALA A 176 11.25 0.10 -9.78
CA ALA A 176 11.71 -0.50 -8.55
C ALA A 176 11.51 0.49 -7.38
N SER A 177 10.89 0.00 -6.31
CA SER A 177 10.68 0.70 -5.04
C SER A 177 9.67 1.87 -5.01
N THR A 178 9.82 3.01 -5.70
CA THR A 178 8.94 4.19 -5.37
C THR A 178 8.75 5.31 -6.40
N GLY A 179 9.21 5.21 -7.65
CA GLY A 179 9.07 6.38 -8.53
C GLY A 179 7.67 6.53 -9.15
N VAL A 180 7.35 7.78 -9.50
CA VAL A 180 6.11 8.18 -10.18
C VAL A 180 6.33 8.11 -11.69
N CYS A 181 5.36 7.60 -12.44
CA CYS A 181 5.43 7.58 -13.91
C CYS A 181 5.26 9.01 -14.43
N PRO A 182 6.22 9.57 -15.20
CA PRO A 182 6.00 10.84 -15.86
C PRO A 182 5.00 10.64 -17.01
N ALA A 183 3.87 11.34 -16.96
CA ALA A 183 2.92 11.38 -18.07
C ALA A 183 3.61 12.00 -19.29
N ARG A 184 3.77 11.24 -20.37
CA ARG A 184 4.22 11.79 -21.65
C ARG A 184 3.05 12.59 -22.22
N ARG A 185 3.19 13.92 -22.28
CA ARG A 185 2.25 14.79 -22.99
C ARG A 185 2.31 14.39 -24.47
N SER A 186 1.23 13.87 -25.03
CA SER A 186 1.14 13.61 -26.46
C SER A 186 1.22 14.96 -27.17
N HIS A 187 2.38 15.26 -27.76
CA HIS A 187 2.46 16.28 -28.77
C HIS A 187 1.77 15.70 -30.01
N HIS A 188 0.51 16.07 -30.21
CA HIS A 188 -0.08 16.01 -31.54
C HIS A 188 0.66 17.04 -32.39
N SER A 189 1.58 16.56 -33.22
CA SER A 189 2.08 17.30 -34.35
C SER A 189 0.91 17.49 -35.32
N VAL A 190 0.57 18.76 -35.57
CA VAL A 190 -0.27 19.20 -36.70
C VAL A 190 0.50 19.03 -37.99
#